data_AF-A0A7C3C9F8-F1
#
_entry.id   AF-A0A7C3C9F8-F1
#
_cell.length_a   1.000
_cell.length_b   1.000
_cell.length_c   1.000
_cell.angle_alpha   90.00
_cell.angle_beta   90.00
_cell.angle_gamma   90.00
#
_symmetry.space_group_name_H-M   'P 1'
#
loop_
_entity.id
_entity.type
_entity.pdbx_description
1 polymer ?
#
loop_
_entity_poly.entity_id
_entity_poly.type
_entity_poly.pdbx_seq_one_letter_code
_entity_poly.pdbx_strand_id
1 'polypeptide(L)'
;MLKLQKQLFRRIAAIYIAIFALFFLFTFFVLKLFLPLESLIYVLGSILVIFVILSLVFFLFLQLYLKNIEKDINAITQYTHDINEKEYTSEVKIMHYVEFLHLSVLLKNIAKRLYQKDKKAAKK
;
A
#
# COMPACT_ATOMS: atom_id res chain seq x y z
N MET A 1 -0.81 -9.60 -10.36
CA MET A 1 -0.58 -8.66 -9.23
C MET A 1 0.25 -9.23 -8.09
N LEU A 2 0.15 -10.53 -7.77
CA LEU A 2 0.94 -11.19 -6.71
C LEU A 2 2.46 -10.89 -6.70
N LYS A 3 3.11 -10.79 -7.86
CA LYS A 3 4.55 -10.42 -7.94
C LYS A 3 4.81 -8.98 -7.45
N LEU A 4 3.94 -8.03 -7.83
CA LEU A 4 4.05 -6.62 -7.45
C LEU A 4 3.81 -6.44 -5.95
N GLN A 5 2.78 -7.10 -5.39
CA GLN A 5 2.53 -7.08 -3.94
C GLN A 5 3.70 -7.64 -3.15
N LYS A 6 4.24 -8.81 -3.55
CA LYS A 6 5.42 -9.39 -2.89
C LYS A 6 6.64 -8.49 -2.98
N GLN A 7 6.79 -7.72 -4.06
CA GLN A 7 7.88 -6.77 -4.21
C GLN A 7 7.69 -5.53 -3.32
N LEU A 8 6.48 -4.95 -3.30
CA LEU A 8 6.13 -3.81 -2.45
C LEU A 8 6.26 -4.16 -0.97
N PHE A 9 5.70 -5.30 -0.55
CA PHE A 9 5.83 -5.80 0.81
C PHE A 9 7.29 -5.92 1.24
N ARG A 10 8.12 -6.59 0.42
CA ARG A 10 9.55 -6.76 0.72
C ARG A 10 10.29 -5.43 0.81
N ARG A 11 10.00 -4.48 -0.09
CA ARG A 11 10.62 -3.15 -0.05
C ARG A 11 10.24 -2.37 1.22
N ILE A 12 8.95 -2.32 1.55
CA ILE A 12 8.46 -1.60 2.74
C ILE A 12 9.02 -2.26 4.02
N ALA A 13 9.00 -3.59 4.08
CA ALA A 13 9.58 -4.35 5.19
C ALA A 13 11.08 -4.08 5.36
N ALA A 14 11.84 -4.07 4.26
CA ALA A 14 13.28 -3.80 4.30
C ALA A 14 13.59 -2.39 4.79
N ILE A 15 12.83 -1.38 4.33
CA ILE A 15 12.97 0.00 4.80
C ILE A 15 12.67 0.11 6.29
N TYR A 16 11.57 -0.51 6.75
CA TYR A 16 11.20 -0.55 8.16
C TYR A 16 12.31 -1.17 9.03
N ILE A 17 12.84 -2.32 8.63
CA ILE A 17 13.93 -3.00 9.33
C ILE A 17 15.20 -2.14 9.37
N ALA A 18 15.54 -1.48 8.26
CA ALA A 18 16.72 -0.62 8.19
C ALA A 18 16.61 0.59 9.13
N ILE A 19 15.45 1.27 9.12
CA ILE A 19 15.19 2.40 10.02
C ILE A 19 15.25 1.94 11.48
N PHE A 20 14.67 0.78 11.79
CA PHE A 20 14.74 0.24 13.13
C PHE A 20 16.17 -0.08 13.56
N ALA A 21 16.95 -0.76 12.71
CA ALA A 21 18.34 -1.09 13.03
C ALA A 21 19.17 0.16 13.33
N LEU A 22 18.97 1.23 12.54
CA LEU A 22 19.61 2.53 12.78
C LEU A 22 19.16 3.14 14.11
N PHE A 23 17.86 3.15 14.39
CA PHE A 23 17.30 3.68 15.63
C PHE A 23 17.80 2.90 16.86
N PHE A 24 17.86 1.57 16.76
CA PHE A 24 18.34 0.68 17.82
C PHE A 24 19.83 0.90 18.09
N LEU A 25 20.65 1.00 17.04
CA LEU A 25 22.07 1.35 17.18
C LEU A 25 22.27 2.71 17.84
N PHE A 26 21.54 3.72 17.38
CA PHE A 26 21.61 5.05 17.98
C PHE A 26 21.24 5.01 19.47
N THR A 27 20.14 4.33 19.81
CA THR A 27 19.68 4.16 21.19
C THR A 27 20.71 3.43 22.04
N PHE A 28 21.35 2.39 21.51
CA PHE A 28 22.44 1.68 22.18
C PHE A 28 23.60 2.61 22.55
N PHE A 29 24.08 3.41 21.59
CA PHE A 29 25.20 4.33 21.84
C PHE A 29 24.86 5.40 22.87
N VAL A 30 23.65 5.97 22.79
CA VAL A 30 23.19 6.97 23.76
C VAL A 30 23.11 6.34 25.16
N LEU A 31 22.42 5.21 25.32
CA LEU A 31 22.25 4.58 26.63
C LEU A 31 23.57 4.10 27.25
N LYS A 32 24.52 3.65 26.42
CA LYS A 32 25.85 3.22 26.87
C LYS A 32 26.65 4.33 27.56
N LEU A 33 26.37 5.60 27.22
CA LEU A 33 27.04 6.74 27.87
C LEU A 33 26.58 6.97 29.31
N PHE A 34 25.38 6.53 29.68
CA PHE A 34 24.75 6.87 30.95
C PHE A 34 24.49 5.66 31.87
N LEU A 35 24.42 4.44 31.32
CA LEU A 35 24.02 3.25 32.08
C LEU A 35 25.17 2.25 32.24
N PRO A 36 25.26 1.56 33.40
CA PRO A 36 26.13 0.42 33.57
C PRO A 36 25.66 -0.76 32.72
N LEU A 37 26.57 -1.71 32.45
CA LEU A 37 26.33 -2.80 31.50
C LEU A 37 25.10 -3.65 31.86
N GLU A 38 24.90 -3.95 33.14
CA GLU A 38 23.76 -4.75 33.62
C GLU A 38 22.42 -4.08 33.32
N SER A 39 22.26 -2.81 33.69
CA SER A 39 21.04 -2.04 33.42
C SER A 39 20.80 -1.85 31.92
N LEU A 40 21.87 -1.67 31.14
CA LEU A 40 21.80 -1.51 29.69
C LEU A 40 21.20 -2.74 29.00
N ILE A 41 21.57 -3.95 29.44
CA ILE A 41 21.02 -5.20 28.90
C ILE A 41 19.51 -5.29 29.14
N TYR A 42 19.06 -4.99 30.37
CA TYR A 42 17.63 -5.02 30.71
C TYR A 42 16.81 -4.01 29.91
N VAL A 43 17.32 -2.78 29.76
CA VAL A 43 16.62 -1.72 29.03
C VAL A 43 16.54 -2.04 27.54
N LEU A 44 17.65 -2.46 26.92
CA LEU A 44 17.66 -2.84 25.50
C LEU A 44 16.81 -4.07 25.21
N GLY A 45 16.82 -5.07 26.10
CA GLY A 45 15.95 -6.23 26.01
C GLY A 45 14.47 -5.84 26.02
N SER A 46 14.09 -4.93 26.92
CA SER A 46 12.72 -4.40 26.99
C SER A 46 12.32 -3.65 25.71
N ILE A 47 13.20 -2.81 25.18
CA ILE A 47 13.00 -2.10 23.91
C ILE A 47 12.82 -3.08 22.75
N LEU A 48 13.61 -4.15 22.72
CA LEU A 48 13.54 -5.18 21.69
C LEU A 48 12.20 -5.94 21.75
N VAL A 49 11.71 -6.28 22.94
CA VAL A 49 10.39 -6.93 23.11
C VAL A 49 9.27 -6.02 22.61
N ILE A 50 9.27 -4.76 23.02
CA ILE A 50 8.28 -3.76 22.55
C ILE A 50 8.33 -3.65 21.03
N PHE A 51 9.53 -3.62 20.45
CA PHE A 51 9.71 -3.56 19.01
C PHE A 51 9.16 -4.79 18.29
N VAL A 52 9.38 -6.00 18.81
CA VAL A 52 8.84 -7.23 18.21
C VAL A 52 7.31 -7.17 18.17
N ILE A 53 6.68 -6.71 19.24
CA ILE A 53 5.23 -6.54 19.31
C ILE A 53 4.75 -5.52 18.27
N LEU A 54 5.37 -4.33 18.23
CA LEU A 54 5.03 -3.28 17.26
C LEU A 54 5.24 -3.75 15.82
N SER A 55 6.30 -4.51 15.56
CA SER A 55 6.59 -5.06 14.23
C SER A 55 5.52 -6.04 13.81
N LEU A 56 5.06 -6.91 14.70
CA LEU A 56 3.99 -7.86 14.39
C LEU A 56 2.70 -7.12 14.02
N VAL A 57 2.33 -6.11 14.80
CA VAL A 57 1.18 -5.24 14.50
C VAL A 57 1.36 -4.55 13.15
N PHE A 58 2.51 -3.94 12.89
CA PHE A 58 2.83 -3.28 11.63
C PHE A 58 2.69 -4.23 10.43
N PHE A 59 3.22 -5.45 10.53
CA PHE A 59 3.12 -6.44 9.45
C PHE A 59 1.69 -6.87 9.16
N LEU A 60 0.84 -7.04 10.19
CA LEU A 60 -0.58 -7.34 10.01
C LEU A 60 -1.29 -6.18 9.28
N PHE A 61 -1.05 -4.94 9.70
CA PHE A 61 -1.59 -3.77 9.03
C PHE A 61 -1.11 -3.65 7.58
N LEU A 62 0.17 -3.90 7.31
CA LEU A 62 0.73 -3.84 5.97
C LEU A 62 0.08 -4.87 5.03
N GLN A 63 -0.21 -6.08 5.52
CA GLN A 63 -0.91 -7.09 4.74
C GLN A 63 -2.35 -6.65 4.39
N LEU A 64 -3.09 -6.13 5.38
CA LEU A 64 -4.44 -5.61 5.15
C LEU A 64 -4.44 -4.44 4.17
N TYR A 65 -3.48 -3.52 4.33
CA TYR A 65 -3.28 -2.37 3.46
C TYR A 65 -3.05 -2.80 1.99
N LEU A 66 -2.13 -3.75 1.75
CA LEU A 66 -1.83 -4.27 0.41
C LEU A 66 -3.01 -5.02 -0.22
N LYS A 67 -3.80 -5.73 0.58
CA LYS A 67 -5.02 -6.41 0.11
C LYS A 67 -6.09 -5.41 -0.32
N ASN A 68 -6.23 -4.31 0.41
CA ASN A 68 -7.18 -3.25 0.06
C ASN A 68 -6.75 -2.51 -1.22
N ILE A 69 -5.44 -2.26 -1.41
CA ILE A 69 -4.91 -1.73 -2.67
C ILE A 69 -5.28 -2.64 -3.83
N GLU A 70 -5.05 -3.94 -3.68
CA GLU A 70 -5.32 -4.90 -4.75
C GLU A 70 -6.80 -4.94 -5.15
N LYS A 71 -7.72 -4.83 -4.18
CA LYS A 71 -9.16 -4.74 -4.49
C LYS A 71 -9.46 -3.55 -5.39
N ASP A 72 -8.95 -2.37 -5.03
CA ASP A 72 -9.22 -1.14 -5.79
C ASP A 72 -8.53 -1.17 -7.18
N ILE A 73 -7.30 -1.70 -7.29
CA ILE A 73 -6.63 -1.88 -8.58
C ILE A 73 -7.39 -2.89 -9.45
N ASN A 74 -7.87 -4.00 -8.89
CA ASN A 74 -8.67 -4.97 -9.64
C ASN A 74 -9.98 -4.35 -10.15
N ALA A 75 -10.64 -3.52 -9.35
CA ALA A 75 -11.84 -2.79 -9.77
C ALA A 75 -11.54 -1.85 -10.95
N ILE A 76 -10.42 -1.12 -10.92
CA ILE A 76 -9.98 -0.28 -12.04
C ILE A 76 -9.64 -1.12 -13.28
N THR A 77 -8.96 -2.25 -13.07
CA THR A 77 -8.54 -3.13 -14.16
C THR A 77 -9.77 -3.71 -14.86
N GLN A 78 -10.75 -4.18 -14.09
CA GLN A 78 -12.02 -4.67 -14.62
C GLN A 78 -12.75 -3.57 -15.39
N TYR A 79 -12.89 -2.38 -14.80
CA TYR A 79 -13.56 -1.26 -15.47
C TYR A 79 -12.89 -0.88 -16.79
N THR A 80 -11.56 -0.93 -16.85
CA THR A 80 -10.81 -0.66 -18.08
C THR A 80 -11.05 -1.75 -19.13
N HIS A 81 -11.17 -3.01 -18.71
CA HIS A 81 -11.53 -4.12 -19.57
C HIS A 81 -12.94 -3.94 -20.16
N ASP A 82 -13.93 -3.62 -19.31
CA ASP A 82 -15.31 -3.35 -19.74
C ASP A 82 -15.39 -2.22 -20.78
N ILE A 83 -14.65 -1.12 -20.57
CA ILE A 83 -14.56 -0.01 -21.54
C ILE A 83 -14.00 -0.49 -22.88
N ASN A 84 -12.98 -1.36 -22.86
CA ASN A 84 -12.38 -1.91 -24.08
C ASN A 84 -13.36 -2.84 -24.84
N GLU A 85 -14.24 -3.52 -24.12
CA GLU A 85 -15.36 -4.30 -24.68
C GLU A 85 -16.56 -3.43 -25.09
N LYS A 86 -16.44 -2.09 -24.98
CA LYS A 86 -17.47 -1.09 -25.28
C LYS A 86 -18.66 -1.10 -24.31
N GLU A 87 -18.50 -1.71 -23.14
CA GLU A 87 -19.48 -1.67 -22.05
C GLU A 87 -19.34 -0.39 -21.23
N TYR A 88 -19.62 0.76 -21.85
CA TYR A 88 -19.35 2.08 -21.27
C TYR A 88 -20.20 2.46 -20.04
N THR A 89 -21.22 1.67 -19.70
CA THR A 89 -22.12 1.92 -18.57
C THR A 89 -21.72 1.20 -17.29
N SER A 90 -20.63 0.43 -17.30
CA SER A 90 -20.14 -0.25 -16.10
C SER A 90 -19.81 0.73 -14.97
N GLU A 91 -19.95 0.27 -13.72
CA GLU A 91 -19.66 1.06 -12.53
C GLU A 91 -18.32 0.65 -11.92
N VAL A 92 -17.46 1.62 -11.63
CA VAL A 92 -16.23 1.42 -10.86
C VAL A 92 -16.40 1.92 -9.44
N LYS A 93 -16.25 1.03 -8.45
CA LYS A 93 -16.36 1.35 -7.03
C LYS A 93 -14.99 1.22 -6.36
N ILE A 94 -14.44 2.37 -5.97
CA ILE A 94 -13.20 2.45 -5.19
C ILE A 94 -13.57 2.67 -3.73
N MET A 95 -13.07 1.82 -2.83
CA MET A 95 -13.48 1.84 -1.42
C MET A 95 -12.39 2.29 -0.45
N HIS A 96 -11.11 2.24 -0.83
CA HIS A 96 -10.03 2.37 0.14
C HIS A 96 -9.06 3.53 -0.17
N TYR A 97 -8.80 3.84 -1.45
CA TYR A 97 -7.81 4.88 -1.80
C TYR A 97 -8.39 6.03 -2.62
N VAL A 98 -8.18 7.25 -2.12
CA VAL A 98 -8.69 8.49 -2.74
C VAL A 98 -8.00 8.74 -4.09
N GLU A 99 -6.73 8.39 -4.23
CA GLU A 99 -6.00 8.52 -5.49
C GLU A 99 -6.60 7.63 -6.58
N PHE A 100 -7.03 6.41 -6.21
CA PHE A 100 -7.72 5.51 -7.12
C PHE A 100 -9.14 6.00 -7.43
N LEU A 101 -9.81 6.67 -6.50
CA LEU A 101 -11.08 7.33 -6.77
C LEU A 101 -10.91 8.46 -7.79
N HIS A 102 -9.87 9.28 -7.66
CA HIS A 102 -9.58 10.31 -8.64
C HIS A 102 -9.29 9.70 -10.03
N LEU A 103 -8.51 8.62 -10.07
CA LEU A 103 -8.24 7.88 -11.30
C LEU A 103 -9.55 7.34 -11.93
N SER A 104 -10.45 6.80 -11.12
CA SER A 104 -11.72 6.21 -11.59
C SER A 104 -12.65 7.27 -12.21
N VAL A 105 -12.66 8.48 -11.66
CA VAL A 105 -13.39 9.63 -12.23
C VAL A 105 -12.82 10.03 -13.60
N LEU A 106 -11.50 10.09 -13.73
CA LEU A 106 -10.85 10.38 -15.02
C LEU A 106 -11.17 9.31 -16.07
N LEU A 107 -11.10 8.03 -15.68
CA LEU A 107 -11.49 6.90 -16.52
C LEU A 107 -12.95 6.99 -16.98
N LYS A 108 -13.87 7.35 -16.07
CA LYS A 108 -15.29 7.55 -16.41
C LYS A 108 -15.51 8.65 -17.43
N ASN A 109 -14.74 9.73 -17.35
CA ASN A 109 -14.78 10.82 -18.34
C ASN A 109 -14.30 10.35 -19.72
N ILE A 110 -13.26 9.51 -19.76
CA ILE A 110 -12.76 8.90 -21.00
C ILE A 110 -13.83 7.96 -21.59
N ALA A 111 -14.42 7.08 -20.79
CA ALA A 111 -15.49 6.17 -21.21
C ALA A 111 -16.67 6.93 -21.84
N LYS A 112 -17.09 8.04 -21.21
CA LYS A 112 -18.16 8.90 -21.74
C LYS A 112 -17.82 9.50 -23.11
N ARG A 113 -16.57 9.94 -23.31
CA ARG A 113 -16.11 10.48 -24.60
C ARG A 113 -16.06 9.40 -25.67
N LEU A 114 -15.60 8.20 -25.33
CA LEU A 114 -15.58 7.04 -26.22
C LEU A 114 -17.00 6.63 -26.64
N TYR A 115 -17.91 6.49 -25.68
CA TYR A 115 -19.33 6.21 -25.96
C TYR A 115 -19.95 7.22 -26.94
N GLN A 116 -19.71 8.52 -26.72
CA GLN A 116 -20.22 9.57 -27.62
C GLN A 116 -19.62 9.48 -29.02
N LYS A 117 -18.33 9.14 -29.14
CA LYS A 117 -17.65 8.96 -30.42
C LYS A 117 -18.23 7.78 -31.18
N ASP A 118 -18.38 6.64 -30.52
CA ASP A 118 -18.94 5.42 -31.12
C ASP A 118 -20.40 5.61 -31.55
N LYS A 119 -21.22 6.28 -30.71
CA LYS A 119 -22.61 6.62 -31.05
C LYS A 119 -22.70 7.54 -32.27
N LYS A 120 -21.75 8.46 -32.45
CA LYS A 120 -21.68 9.32 -33.65
C LYS A 120 -21.23 8.54 -34.88
N ALA A 121 -20.28 7.61 -34.73
CA ALA A 121 -19.81 6.75 -35.81
C ALA A 121 -20.90 5.79 -36.30
N ALA A 122 -21.70 5.22 -35.40
CA ALA A 122 -22.80 4.30 -35.74
C ALA A 122 -23.98 4.97 -36.48
N LYS A 123 -24.04 6.31 -36.49
CA LYS A 123 -25.07 7.09 -37.19
C LYS A 123 -24.64 7.57 -38.58
N LYS A 124 -23.36 7.40 -38.94
CA LYS A 124 -22.81 7.68 -40.27
C LYS A 124 -22.74 6.40 -41.07
#